data_AF-F0SUN9-F1
#
_entry.id   AF-F0SUN9-F1
#
_cell.length_a   1.000
_cell.length_b   1.000
_cell.length_c   1.000
_cell.angle_alpha   90.00
_cell.angle_beta   90.00
_cell.angle_gamma   90.00
#
_symmetry.space_group_name_H-M   'P 1'
#
loop_
_entity.id
_entity.type
_entity.pdbx_description
1 polymer ?
#
loop_
_entity_poly.entity_id
_entity_poly.type
_entity_poly.pdbx_seq_one_letter_code
_entity_poly.pdbx_strand_id
1 'polypeptide(L)'
;MIRATMVLLFILALLIGGIFLQMFLSKRKSKWFGLILPAITFLYSLLMVLGLAVYDGLSGGESFMLIASMFFIGNLPTIVLLGIYFACREKMKLRAQLEKMNIQDLE
;
A
#
# COMPACT_ATOMS: atom_id res chain seq x y z
N MET A 1 -8.45 -4.72 -30.38
CA MET A 1 -8.93 -3.54 -29.62
C MET A 1 -9.80 -3.95 -28.42
N ILE A 2 -10.93 -4.65 -28.62
CA ILE A 2 -11.86 -5.03 -27.53
C ILE A 2 -11.18 -5.75 -26.33
N ARG A 3 -10.28 -6.71 -26.59
CA ARG A 3 -9.56 -7.44 -25.52
C ARG A 3 -8.73 -6.51 -24.63
N ALA A 4 -8.02 -5.55 -25.21
CA ALA A 4 -7.19 -4.61 -24.47
C ALA A 4 -8.05 -3.67 -23.61
N THR A 5 -9.20 -3.22 -24.13
CA THR A 5 -10.16 -2.41 -23.39
C THR A 5 -10.73 -3.16 -22.18
N MET A 6 -11.08 -4.43 -22.32
CA MET A 6 -11.55 -5.27 -21.20
C MET A 6 -10.48 -5.42 -20.11
N VAL A 7 -9.23 -5.66 -20.50
CA VAL A 7 -8.10 -5.74 -19.56
C VAL A 7 -7.90 -4.42 -18.82
N LEU A 8 -7.97 -3.28 -19.53
CA LEU A 8 -7.83 -1.97 -18.92
C LEU A 8 -8.93 -1.71 -17.89
N LEU A 9 -10.19 -1.99 -18.23
CA LEU A 9 -11.34 -1.84 -17.31
C LEU A 9 -11.18 -2.72 -16.07
N PHE A 10 -10.71 -3.95 -16.26
CA PHE A 10 -10.46 -4.87 -15.15
C PHE A 10 -9.37 -4.35 -14.21
N ILE A 11 -8.25 -3.84 -14.75
CA ILE A 11 -7.17 -3.23 -13.95
C ILE A 11 -7.70 -2.03 -13.16
N LEU A 12 -8.47 -1.14 -13.79
CA LEU A 12 -9.06 0.02 -13.11
C LEU A 12 -9.99 -0.41 -11.96
N ALA A 13 -10.82 -1.43 -12.19
CA ALA A 13 -11.69 -1.98 -11.15
C ALA A 13 -10.89 -2.54 -9.97
N LEU A 14 -9.78 -3.25 -10.24
CA LEU A 14 -8.88 -3.76 -9.19
C LEU A 14 -8.21 -2.64 -8.41
N LEU A 15 -7.77 -1.57 -9.08
CA LEU A 15 -7.15 -0.41 -8.41
C LEU A 15 -8.14 0.27 -7.46
N ILE A 16 -9.36 0.54 -7.95
CA ILE A 16 -10.43 1.14 -7.14
C ILE A 16 -10.77 0.23 -5.96
N GLY A 17 -11.00 -1.07 -6.22
CA GLY A 17 -11.28 -2.07 -5.19
C GLY A 17 -10.17 -2.17 -4.15
N GLY A 18 -8.90 -2.13 -4.57
CA GLY A 18 -7.74 -2.14 -3.69
C GLY A 18 -7.69 -0.92 -2.77
N ILE A 19 -7.98 0.28 -3.28
CA ILE A 19 -8.05 1.50 -2.47
C ILE A 19 -9.20 1.43 -1.46
N PHE A 20 -10.39 0.98 -1.89
CA PHE A 20 -11.52 0.79 -0.99
C PHE A 20 -11.22 -0.24 0.12
N LEU A 21 -10.61 -1.37 -0.26
CA LEU A 21 -10.18 -2.40 0.69
C LEU A 21 -9.17 -1.83 1.69
N GLN A 22 -8.18 -1.06 1.22
CA GLN A 22 -7.17 -0.44 2.08
C GLN A 22 -7.80 0.54 3.08
N MET A 23 -8.73 1.38 2.63
CA MET A 23 -9.47 2.27 3.53
C MET A 23 -10.30 1.49 4.55
N PHE A 24 -10.98 0.42 4.12
CA PHE A 24 -11.80 -0.42 4.99
C PHE A 24 -10.95 -1.09 6.08
N LEU A 25 -9.83 -1.70 5.70
CA LEU A 25 -8.90 -2.36 6.62
C LEU A 25 -8.27 -1.37 7.61
N SER A 26 -7.91 -0.18 7.12
CA SER A 26 -7.31 0.88 7.94
C SER A 26 -8.26 1.44 9.01
N LYS A 27 -9.56 1.36 8.78
CA LYS A 27 -10.60 1.81 9.73
C LYS A 27 -10.97 0.78 10.80
N ARG A 28 -10.41 -0.43 10.77
CA ARG A 28 -10.68 -1.47 11.78
C ARG A 28 -10.06 -1.08 13.13
N LYS A 29 -10.61 -1.60 14.25
CA LYS A 29 -10.10 -1.31 15.60
C LYS A 29 -8.62 -1.70 15.75
N SER A 30 -8.24 -2.88 15.29
CA SER A 30 -6.83 -3.32 15.26
C SER A 30 -6.04 -2.63 14.15
N LYS A 31 -4.84 -2.13 14.49
CA LYS A 31 -3.92 -1.41 13.57
C LYS A 31 -3.34 -2.32 12.48
N TRP A 32 -3.25 -3.60 12.77
CA TRP A 32 -2.58 -4.58 11.90
C TRP A 32 -3.32 -4.80 10.58
N PHE A 33 -4.64 -4.76 10.57
CA PHE A 33 -5.42 -5.00 9.36
C PHE A 33 -5.09 -4.02 8.23
N GLY A 34 -4.97 -2.74 8.54
CA GLY A 34 -4.60 -1.72 7.55
C GLY A 34 -3.17 -1.80 7.03
N LEU A 35 -2.31 -2.58 7.70
CA LEU A 35 -0.92 -2.80 7.29
C LEU A 35 -0.75 -4.07 6.45
N ILE A 36 -1.78 -4.92 6.33
CA ILE A 36 -1.71 -6.18 5.56
C ILE A 36 -1.38 -5.90 4.08
N LEU A 37 -2.12 -5.00 3.43
CA LEU A 37 -1.92 -4.69 2.02
C LEU A 37 -0.53 -4.06 1.75
N PRO A 38 -0.10 -3.01 2.49
CA PRO A 38 1.25 -2.48 2.39
C PRO A 38 2.35 -3.53 2.64
N ALA A 39 2.14 -4.42 3.61
CA ALA A 39 3.10 -5.47 3.91
C ALA A 39 3.21 -6.48 2.75
N ILE A 40 2.09 -6.88 2.15
CA ILE A 40 2.10 -7.79 0.99
C ILE A 40 2.84 -7.15 -0.18
N THR A 41 2.57 -5.87 -0.50
CA THR A 41 3.24 -5.18 -1.61
C THR A 41 4.74 -5.01 -1.37
N PHE A 42 5.13 -4.71 -0.13
CA PHE A 42 6.53 -4.62 0.27
C PHE A 42 7.25 -5.98 0.22
N LEU A 43 6.61 -7.05 0.71
CA LEU A 43 7.18 -8.39 0.66
C LEU A 43 7.35 -8.86 -0.78
N TYR A 44 6.39 -8.56 -1.66
CA TYR A 44 6.51 -8.86 -3.07
C TYR A 44 7.71 -8.14 -3.71
N SER A 45 7.90 -6.84 -3.45
CA SER A 45 9.06 -6.11 -3.98
C SER A 45 10.38 -6.66 -3.44
N LEU A 46 10.42 -7.08 -2.17
CA LEU A 46 11.60 -7.72 -1.57
C LEU A 46 11.92 -9.07 -2.21
N LEU A 47 10.91 -9.91 -2.47
CA LEU A 47 11.08 -11.18 -3.18
C LEU A 47 11.67 -10.97 -4.57
N MET A 48 11.22 -9.95 -5.29
CA MET A 48 11.77 -9.63 -6.62
C MET A 48 13.24 -9.21 -6.54
N VAL A 49 13.59 -8.36 -5.57
CA VAL A 49 14.99 -7.94 -5.34
C VAL A 49 15.89 -9.11 -4.97
N LEU A 50 15.44 -10.00 -4.09
CA LEU A 50 16.18 -11.21 -3.73
C LEU A 50 16.34 -12.17 -4.90
N GLY A 51 15.35 -12.26 -5.80
CA GLY A 51 15.43 -13.03 -7.03
C GLY A 51 16.52 -12.52 -7.97
N LEU A 52 16.66 -11.19 -8.12
CA LEU A 52 17.71 -10.58 -8.95
C LEU A 52 19.12 -10.86 -8.39
N ALA A 53 19.27 -11.02 -7.08
CA ALA A 53 20.57 -11.29 -6.46
C ALA A 53 21.15 -12.67 -6.81
N VAL A 54 20.33 -13.58 -7.34
CA VAL A 54 20.73 -14.96 -7.73
C VAL A 54 20.82 -15.11 -9.26
N TYR A 55 20.57 -14.04 -10.01
CA TYR A 55 20.57 -14.08 -11.48
C TYR A 55 22.00 -13.98 -12.05
N ASP A 56 22.55 -15.11 -12.48
CA ASP A 56 23.85 -15.21 -13.17
C ASP A 56 23.77 -14.66 -14.59
N GLY A 57 23.83 -13.34 -14.72
CA GLY A 57 23.83 -12.68 -16.04
C GLY A 57 24.01 -11.16 -16.02
N LEU A 58 24.18 -10.56 -14.84
CA LEU A 58 24.32 -9.12 -14.67
C LEU A 58 25.64 -8.81 -13.97
N SER A 59 26.35 -7.78 -14.44
CA SER A 59 27.51 -7.27 -13.71
C SER A 59 27.08 -6.64 -12.38
N GLY A 60 27.97 -6.60 -11.38
CA GLY A 60 27.62 -6.08 -10.05
C GLY A 60 27.07 -4.65 -10.04
N GLY A 61 27.55 -3.79 -10.94
CA GLY A 61 27.06 -2.43 -11.11
C GLY A 61 25.66 -2.36 -11.73
N GLU A 62 25.39 -3.18 -12.75
CA GLU A 62 24.06 -3.28 -13.38
C GLU A 62 23.03 -3.84 -12.42
N SER A 63 23.40 -4.88 -11.64
CA SER A 63 22.56 -5.45 -10.59
C SER A 63 22.18 -4.40 -9.54
N PHE A 64 23.13 -3.58 -9.09
CA PHE A 64 22.86 -2.54 -8.12
C PHE A 64 21.85 -1.49 -8.65
N MET A 65 22.04 -1.01 -9.87
CA MET A 65 21.16 -0.01 -10.47
C MET A 65 19.74 -0.56 -10.71
N LEU A 66 19.62 -1.82 -11.15
CA LEU A 66 18.34 -2.51 -11.31
C LEU A 66 17.63 -2.73 -9.97
N ILE A 67 18.34 -3.24 -8.96
CA ILE A 67 17.78 -3.46 -7.62
C ILE A 67 17.28 -2.14 -7.03
N ALA A 68 18.09 -1.07 -7.10
CA ALA A 68 17.70 0.24 -6.58
C ALA A 68 16.43 0.74 -7.27
N SER A 69 16.42 0.80 -8.61
CA SER A 69 15.26 1.29 -9.37
C SER A 69 14.00 0.44 -9.15
N MET A 70 14.14 -0.89 -9.13
CA MET A 70 13.03 -1.82 -8.87
C MET A 70 12.47 -1.66 -7.46
N PHE A 71 13.34 -1.47 -6.46
CA PHE A 71 12.92 -1.27 -5.08
C PHE A 71 12.18 0.06 -4.92
N PHE A 72 12.68 1.17 -5.47
CA PHE A 72 12.02 2.48 -5.32
C PHE A 72 10.70 2.56 -6.09
N ILE A 73 10.72 2.24 -7.39
CA ILE A 73 9.52 2.31 -8.25
C ILE A 73 8.50 1.26 -7.80
N GLY A 74 8.95 0.03 -7.51
CA GLY A 74 8.11 -1.07 -7.05
C GLY A 74 7.47 -0.83 -5.68
N ASN A 75 8.03 0.06 -4.85
CA ASN A 75 7.44 0.44 -3.56
C ASN A 75 6.61 1.74 -3.59
N LEU A 76 6.46 2.41 -4.74
CA LEU A 76 5.51 3.54 -4.85
C LEU A 76 4.09 3.15 -4.41
N PRO A 77 3.52 2.00 -4.81
CA PRO A 77 2.22 1.56 -4.32
C PRO A 77 2.20 1.37 -2.80
N THR A 78 3.25 0.78 -2.23
CA THR A 78 3.40 0.61 -0.77
C THR A 78 3.34 1.96 -0.04
N ILE A 79 4.08 2.96 -0.53
CA ILE A 79 4.10 4.31 0.06
C ILE A 79 2.71 4.94 0.00
N VAL A 80 2.01 4.84 -1.13
CA VAL A 80 0.64 5.35 -1.28
C VAL A 80 -0.32 4.65 -0.30
N LEU A 81 -0.25 3.32 -0.19
CA LEU A 81 -1.10 2.54 0.72
C LEU A 81 -0.82 2.88 2.20
N LEU A 82 0.44 3.11 2.57
CA LEU A 82 0.83 3.58 3.91
C LEU A 82 0.29 5.00 4.17
N GLY A 83 0.37 5.91 3.20
CA GLY A 83 -0.22 7.24 3.30
C GLY A 83 -1.73 7.18 3.57
N ILE A 84 -2.46 6.34 2.84
CA ILE A 84 -3.90 6.10 3.07
C ILE A 84 -4.13 5.56 4.48
N TYR A 85 -3.31 4.60 4.92
CA TYR A 85 -3.42 4.02 6.27
C TYR A 85 -3.26 5.07 7.36
N PHE A 86 -2.20 5.88 7.31
CA PHE A 86 -1.94 6.91 8.31
C PHE A 86 -3.05 7.98 8.30
N ALA A 87 -3.47 8.46 7.12
CA ALA A 87 -4.54 9.44 7.00
C ALA A 87 -5.88 8.91 7.58
N CYS A 88 -6.22 7.65 7.31
CA CYS A 88 -7.42 7.02 7.88
C CYS A 88 -7.32 6.91 9.41
N ARG A 89 -6.15 6.52 9.93
CA ARG A 89 -5.93 6.36 11.37
C ARG A 89 -5.96 7.67 12.14
N GLU A 90 -5.37 8.72 11.58
CA GLU A 90 -5.41 10.06 12.16
C GLU A 90 -6.84 10.59 12.24
N LYS A 91 -7.62 10.44 11.16
CA LYS A 91 -9.05 10.78 11.16
C LYS A 91 -9.85 10.06 12.24
N MET A 92 -9.55 8.77 12.50
CA MET A 92 -10.22 8.05 13.59
C MET A 92 -9.86 8.59 14.98
N LYS A 93 -8.59 8.92 15.21
CA LYS A 93 -8.12 9.47 16.49
C LYS A 93 -8.77 10.83 16.77
N LEU A 94 -8.79 11.71 15.77
CA LEU A 94 -9.43 13.01 15.85
C LEU A 94 -10.92 12.90 16.22
N ARG A 95 -11.66 12.00 15.54
CA ARG A 95 -13.09 11.77 15.84
C ARG A 95 -13.32 11.29 17.27
N ALA A 96 -12.49 10.36 17.76
CA ALA A 96 -12.59 9.87 19.13
C ALA A 96 -12.31 10.96 20.18
N GLN A 97 -11.40 11.90 19.88
CA GLN A 97 -11.14 13.05 20.76
C GLN A 97 -12.30 14.03 20.76
N LEU A 98 -12.86 14.37 19.59
CA LEU A 98 -14.01 15.26 19.47
C LEU A 98 -15.25 14.69 20.17
N GLU A 99 -15.49 13.38 20.03
CA GLU A 99 -16.60 12.70 20.73
C GLU A 99 -16.41 12.77 22.24
N LYS A 100 -15.18 12.57 22.74
CA LYS A 100 -14.86 12.72 24.16
C LYS A 100 -15.11 14.15 24.67
N MET A 101 -14.71 15.17 23.92
CA MET A 101 -14.94 16.58 24.28
C MET A 101 -16.44 16.91 24.32
N ASN A 102 -17.19 16.48 23.30
CA ASN A 102 -18.61 16.77 23.21
C ASN A 102 -19.44 16.11 24.33
N ILE A 103 -19.02 14.94 24.82
CA ILE A 103 -19.67 14.29 25.97
C ILE A 103 -19.43 15.08 27.27
N GLN A 104 -18.21 15.62 27.45
CA GLN A 104 -17.86 16.39 28.64
C GLN A 104 -18.55 17.76 28.70
N ASP A 105 -18.86 18.37 27.57
CA ASP A 105 -19.59 19.65 27.50
C ASP A 105 -21.10 19.51 27.81
N LEU A 106 -21.63 18.28 27.76
CA LEU A 106 -23.05 17.98 27.98
C LEU A 106 -23.37 17.57 29.43
N GLU A 107 -22.36 17.30 30.26
CA GLU A 107 -22.47 16.97 31.70
C GLU A 107 -22.30 18.21 32.58
#